data_AF-K2CHV6-F1
#
_entry.id   AF-K2CHV6-F1
#
_cell.length_a   1.000
_cell.length_b   1.000
_cell.length_c   1.000
_cell.angle_alpha   90.00
_cell.angle_beta   90.00
_cell.angle_gamma   90.00
#
_symmetry.space_group_name_H-M   'P 1'
#
loop_
_entity.id
_entity.type
_entity.pdbx_description
1 polymer ?
#
loop_
_entity_poly.entity_id
_entity_poly.type
_entity_poly.pdbx_seq_one_letter_code
_entity_poly.pdbx_strand_id
1 'polypeptide(L)'
;MDLPEDKIRKVLKIAKEPISMETPIGDDEDSHLGDFIVDTNIESPIESATSSGLSEATQKILNTLTPREAKVLRMRFGINMNTDHTLEEVGKQFDVTRERIRQIEAKALRKLRHPSRSEQLRSFLEEQE
;
A
#
# COMPACT_ATOMS: atom_id res chain seq x y z
N MET A 1 11.06 0.78 -46.87
CA MET A 1 11.35 1.36 -45.55
C MET A 1 11.55 0.19 -44.61
N ASP A 2 12.78 -0.09 -44.17
CA ASP A 2 13.17 -1.33 -43.48
C ASP A 2 13.09 -1.21 -41.94
N LEU A 3 12.13 -0.42 -41.45
CA LEU A 3 11.88 -0.26 -40.02
C LEU A 3 10.75 -1.19 -39.56
N PRO A 4 10.92 -1.87 -38.40
CA PRO A 4 9.83 -2.62 -37.76
C PRO A 4 8.62 -1.72 -37.50
N GLU A 5 7.43 -2.24 -37.79
CA GLU A 5 6.14 -1.52 -37.66
C GLU A 5 5.95 -0.88 -36.28
N ASP A 6 6.39 -1.55 -35.21
CA ASP A 6 6.32 -1.04 -33.84
C ASP A 6 7.15 0.22 -33.62
N LYS A 7 8.31 0.32 -34.28
CA LYS A 7 9.13 1.53 -34.20
C LYS A 7 8.45 2.69 -34.93
N ILE A 8 7.82 2.42 -36.07
CA ILE A 8 7.08 3.42 -36.85
C ILE A 8 5.91 3.97 -36.01
N ARG A 9 5.13 3.12 -35.34
CA ARG A 9 4.04 3.55 -34.44
C ARG A 9 4.51 4.41 -33.27
N LYS A 10 5.64 4.05 -32.64
CA LYS A 10 6.20 4.83 -31.51
C LYS A 10 6.68 6.20 -31.96
N VAL A 11 7.38 6.28 -33.09
CA VAL A 11 7.85 7.56 -33.66
C VAL A 11 6.67 8.47 -34.00
N LEU A 12 5.63 7.93 -34.65
CA LEU A 12 4.40 8.67 -34.96
C LEU A 12 3.64 9.15 -33.72
N LYS A 13 3.75 8.44 -32.58
CA LYS A 13 3.11 8.84 -31.32
C LYS A 13 3.85 9.99 -30.65
N ILE A 14 5.19 9.99 -30.70
CA ILE A 14 6.04 11.03 -30.09
C ILE A 14 6.06 12.30 -30.91
N ALA A 15 5.99 12.20 -32.24
CA ALA A 15 6.03 13.35 -33.15
C ALA A 15 4.78 14.24 -33.10
N LYS A 16 3.75 13.89 -32.31
CA LYS A 16 2.56 14.72 -32.12
C LYS A 16 2.88 15.87 -31.17
N GLU A 17 2.47 17.07 -31.54
CA GLU A 17 2.56 18.25 -30.67
C GLU A 17 1.58 18.13 -29.50
N PRO A 18 1.95 18.63 -28.30
CA PRO A 18 1.04 18.68 -27.17
C PRO A 18 -0.15 19.60 -27.48
N ILE A 19 -1.33 19.23 -26.99
CA ILE A 19 -2.56 20.01 -27.16
C ILE A 19 -2.67 20.96 -25.96
N SER A 20 -3.15 22.18 -26.20
CA SER A 20 -3.39 23.14 -25.12
C SER A 20 -4.49 22.63 -24.18
N MET A 21 -4.28 22.78 -22.86
CA MET A 21 -5.29 22.47 -21.85
C MET A 21 -6.49 23.44 -21.92
N GLU A 22 -6.29 24.63 -22.48
CA GLU A 22 -7.33 25.64 -22.70
C GLU A 22 -8.09 25.41 -24.02
N THR A 23 -7.89 24.28 -24.69
CA THR A 23 -8.67 23.96 -25.89
C THR A 23 -10.14 23.78 -25.48
N PRO A 24 -11.09 24.58 -26.00
CA PRO A 24 -12.50 24.43 -25.66
C PRO A 24 -13.01 23.09 -26.16
N ILE A 25 -13.91 22.46 -25.40
CA ILE A 25 -14.46 21.15 -25.72
C ILE A 25 -15.99 21.16 -25.62
N GLY A 26 -16.65 20.73 -26.70
CA GLY A 26 -18.11 20.83 -26.83
C GLY A 26 -18.58 22.23 -27.26
N ASP A 27 -19.90 22.45 -27.15
CA ASP A 27 -20.56 23.72 -27.52
C ASP A 27 -20.68 24.69 -26.31
N ASP A 28 -20.28 24.25 -25.12
CA ASP A 28 -20.29 25.06 -23.90
C ASP A 28 -18.98 25.86 -23.79
N GLU A 29 -19.06 27.19 -23.88
CA GLU A 29 -17.89 28.09 -23.91
C GLU A 29 -17.03 28.06 -22.63
N ASP A 30 -17.55 27.50 -21.53
CA ASP A 30 -16.86 27.42 -20.24
C ASP A 30 -16.08 26.11 -20.03
N SER A 31 -16.21 25.12 -20.93
CA SER A 31 -15.57 23.79 -20.77
C SER A 31 -14.27 23.68 -21.55
N HIS A 32 -13.16 23.45 -20.84
CA HIS A 32 -11.83 23.30 -21.43
C HIS A 32 -11.33 21.86 -21.27
N LEU A 33 -10.43 21.43 -22.16
CA LEU A 33 -9.83 20.09 -22.12
C LEU A 33 -9.16 19.77 -20.77
N GLY A 34 -8.58 20.79 -20.12
CA GLY A 34 -7.96 20.68 -18.80
C GLY A 34 -8.94 20.28 -17.69
N ASP A 35 -10.21 20.66 -17.79
CA ASP A 35 -11.23 20.41 -16.76
C ASP A 35 -11.57 18.91 -16.63
N PHE A 36 -11.25 18.12 -17.65
CA PHE A 36 -11.49 16.67 -17.69
C PHE A 36 -10.27 15.85 -17.27
N ILE A 37 -9.14 16.49 -16.98
CA ILE A 37 -7.92 15.79 -16.57
C ILE A 37 -7.96 15.63 -15.05
N VAL A 38 -8.25 14.40 -14.63
CA VAL A 38 -8.26 14.01 -13.23
C VAL A 38 -6.82 13.96 -12.70
N ASP A 39 -6.61 14.48 -11.49
CA ASP A 39 -5.36 14.26 -10.77
C ASP A 39 -5.30 12.82 -10.26
N THR A 40 -4.51 11.99 -10.92
CA THR A 40 -4.29 10.59 -10.54
C THR A 40 -3.30 10.42 -9.39
N ASN A 41 -2.67 11.50 -8.91
CA ASN A 41 -1.72 11.45 -7.80
C ASN A 41 -2.38 11.65 -6.44
N ILE A 42 -3.63 12.15 -6.41
CA ILE A 42 -4.38 12.34 -5.17
C ILE A 42 -5.03 11.01 -4.78
N GLU A 43 -4.71 10.54 -3.58
CA GLU A 43 -5.35 9.38 -2.98
C GLU A 43 -6.83 9.70 -2.70
N SER A 44 -7.72 8.77 -3.03
CA SER A 44 -9.16 8.97 -2.83
C SER A 44 -9.48 9.14 -1.34
N PRO A 45 -10.41 10.03 -0.94
CA PRO A 45 -10.85 10.13 0.45
C PRO A 45 -11.32 8.80 1.03
N ILE A 46 -11.90 7.93 0.20
CA ILE A 46 -12.33 6.59 0.59
C ILE A 46 -11.12 5.71 0.90
N GLU A 47 -10.10 5.69 0.02
CA GLU A 47 -8.86 4.94 0.22
C GLU A 47 -8.09 5.42 1.46
N SER A 48 -8.01 6.74 1.66
CA SER A 48 -7.38 7.32 2.85
C SER A 48 -8.11 6.93 4.14
N ALA A 49 -9.46 6.91 4.11
CA ALA A 49 -10.27 6.46 5.24
C ALA A 49 -10.11 4.95 5.51
N THR A 50 -10.07 4.11 4.48
CA THR A 50 -9.86 2.65 4.65
C THR A 50 -8.46 2.35 5.16
N SER A 51 -7.44 3.02 4.65
CA SER A 51 -6.04 2.93 5.12
C SER A 51 -5.91 3.33 6.60
N SER A 52 -6.55 4.45 6.98
CA SER A 52 -6.60 4.90 8.38
C SER A 52 -7.32 3.89 9.28
N GLY A 53 -8.45 3.34 8.81
CA GLY A 53 -9.20 2.30 9.52
C GLY A 53 -8.41 1.01 9.69
N LEU A 54 -7.64 0.59 8.68
CA LEU A 54 -6.76 -0.57 8.73
C LEU A 54 -5.65 -0.37 9.77
N SER A 55 -5.04 0.81 9.82
CA SER A 55 -4.04 1.17 10.82
C SER A 55 -4.59 1.07 12.24
N GLU A 56 -5.82 1.56 12.47
CA GLU A 56 -6.48 1.46 13.78
C GLU A 56 -6.82 -0.01 14.14
N ALA A 57 -7.37 -0.77 13.20
CA ALA A 57 -7.73 -2.17 13.40
C ALA A 57 -6.50 -3.04 13.70
N THR A 58 -5.42 -2.88 12.94
CA THR A 58 -4.16 -3.57 13.18
C THR A 58 -3.59 -3.22 14.55
N GLN A 59 -3.64 -1.95 14.96
CA GLN A 59 -3.18 -1.54 16.28
C GLN A 59 -4.00 -2.17 17.41
N LYS A 60 -5.34 -2.17 17.30
CA LYS A 60 -6.24 -2.82 18.26
C LYS A 60 -5.91 -4.30 18.43
N ILE A 61 -5.68 -5.00 17.33
CA ILE A 61 -5.39 -6.44 17.34
C ILE A 61 -4.00 -6.74 17.88
N LEU A 62 -2.99 -5.94 17.54
CA LEU A 62 -1.65 -6.08 18.12
C LEU A 62 -1.68 -5.89 19.64
N ASN A 63 -2.56 -5.03 20.16
CA ASN A 63 -2.74 -4.85 21.61
C ASN A 63 -3.35 -6.08 22.31
N THR A 64 -3.94 -7.03 21.58
CA THR A 64 -4.44 -8.30 22.13
C THR A 64 -3.35 -9.38 22.28
N LEU A 65 -2.15 -9.13 21.74
CA LEU A 65 -1.00 -10.01 21.90
C LEU A 65 -0.25 -9.66 23.19
N THR A 66 0.67 -10.53 23.57
CA THR A 66 1.58 -10.19 24.67
C THR A 66 2.46 -9.00 24.27
N PRO A 67 2.90 -8.14 25.21
CA PRO A 67 3.73 -6.96 24.89
C PRO A 67 4.98 -7.30 24.08
N ARG A 68 5.56 -8.48 24.34
CA ARG A 68 6.73 -9.00 23.62
C ARG A 68 6.39 -9.39 22.18
N GLU A 69 5.29 -10.11 21.96
CA GLU A 69 4.82 -10.48 20.61
C GLU A 69 4.44 -9.25 19.79
N ALA A 70 3.69 -8.31 20.39
CA ALA A 70 3.29 -7.07 19.75
C ALA A 70 4.50 -6.24 19.31
N LYS A 71 5.49 -6.07 20.19
CA LYS A 71 6.71 -5.31 19.90
C LYS A 71 7.55 -5.98 18.81
N VAL A 72 7.69 -7.31 18.83
CA VAL A 72 8.38 -8.06 17.75
C VAL A 72 7.69 -7.84 16.40
N LEU A 73 6.36 -7.93 16.33
CA LEU A 73 5.63 -7.69 15.08
C LEU A 73 5.73 -6.24 14.61
N ARG A 74 5.58 -5.27 15.51
CA ARG A 74 5.73 -3.83 15.16
C ARG A 74 7.09 -3.53 14.56
N MET A 75 8.15 -4.03 15.17
CA MET A 75 9.50 -3.86 14.64
C MET A 75 9.73 -4.59 13.31
N ARG A 76 9.21 -5.81 13.17
CA ARG A 76 9.38 -6.61 11.95
C ARG A 76 8.70 -6.00 10.73
N PHE A 77 7.56 -5.34 10.92
CA PHE A 77 6.73 -4.80 9.83
C PHE A 77 6.73 -3.26 9.78
N GLY A 78 7.52 -2.57 10.62
CA GLY A 78 7.58 -1.10 10.64
C GLY A 78 6.30 -0.43 11.16
N ILE A 79 5.43 -1.13 11.89
CA ILE A 79 4.14 -0.58 12.34
C ILE A 79 4.38 0.43 13.46
N ASN A 80 4.02 1.70 13.22
CA ASN A 80 4.37 2.86 14.06
C ASN A 80 5.88 3.09 14.20
N MET A 81 6.67 2.72 13.19
CA MET A 81 8.12 2.92 13.15
C MET A 81 8.54 3.47 11.78
N ASN A 82 9.68 4.15 11.74
CA ASN A 82 10.19 4.74 10.49
C ASN A 82 10.65 3.66 9.49
N THR A 83 11.11 2.51 9.98
CA THR A 83 11.63 1.41 9.17
C THR A 83 11.29 0.06 9.78
N ASP A 84 11.17 -0.95 8.92
CA ASP A 84 11.18 -2.35 9.31
C ASP A 84 12.57 -2.79 9.78
N HIS A 85 12.60 -3.86 10.57
CA HIS A 85 13.82 -4.43 11.12
C HIS A 85 13.94 -5.90 10.75
N THR A 86 15.17 -6.33 10.49
CA THR A 86 15.50 -7.73 10.23
C THR A 86 15.36 -8.58 11.50
N LEU A 87 15.22 -9.90 11.34
CA LEU A 87 15.16 -10.84 12.47
C LEU A 87 16.39 -10.75 13.39
N GLU A 88 17.56 -10.42 12.83
CA GLU A 88 18.81 -10.27 13.60
C GLU A 88 18.83 -8.97 14.41
N GLU A 89 18.39 -7.86 13.84
CA GLU A 89 18.30 -6.57 14.55
C GLU A 89 17.28 -6.62 15.68
N VAL A 90 16.12 -7.23 15.44
CA VAL A 90 15.13 -7.49 16.49
C VAL A 90 15.74 -8.43 17.54
N GLY A 91 16.45 -9.47 17.14
CA GLY A 91 17.14 -10.39 18.05
C GLY A 91 18.11 -9.67 18.99
N LYS A 92 18.93 -8.76 18.45
CA LYS A 92 19.86 -7.93 19.23
C LYS A 92 19.15 -7.06 20.25
N GLN A 93 18.02 -6.42 19.91
CA GLN A 93 17.28 -5.58 20.86
C GLN A 93 16.59 -6.36 21.98
N PHE A 94 16.21 -7.60 21.72
CA PHE A 94 15.53 -8.47 22.70
C PHE A 94 16.50 -9.43 23.42
N ASP A 95 17.80 -9.30 23.17
CA ASP A 95 18.88 -10.16 23.67
C ASP A 95 18.58 -11.65 23.46
N VAL A 96 18.15 -11.99 22.24
CA VAL A 96 17.81 -13.37 21.84
C VAL A 96 18.31 -13.68 20.44
N THR A 97 18.40 -14.98 20.13
CA THR A 97 18.82 -15.43 18.81
C THR A 97 17.79 -15.08 17.74
N ARG A 98 18.26 -14.96 16.49
CA ARG A 98 17.43 -14.80 15.29
C ARG A 98 16.29 -15.84 15.24
N GLU A 99 16.60 -17.11 15.48
CA GLU A 99 15.62 -18.18 15.42
C GLU A 99 14.56 -18.04 16.52
N ARG A 100 14.94 -17.50 17.69
CA ARG A 100 13.97 -17.23 18.74
C ARG A 100 12.97 -16.15 18.32
N ILE A 101 13.40 -15.09 17.65
CA ILE A 101 12.48 -14.08 17.09
C ILE A 101 11.57 -14.69 16.03
N ARG A 102 12.11 -15.52 15.13
CA ARG A 102 11.31 -16.22 14.11
C ARG A 102 10.19 -17.07 14.72
N GLN A 103 10.49 -17.79 15.81
CA GLN A 103 9.48 -18.56 16.54
C GLN A 103 8.40 -17.68 17.19
N ILE A 104 8.79 -16.55 17.78
CA ILE A 104 7.84 -15.59 18.37
C ILE A 104 6.91 -15.03 17.30
N GLU A 105 7.46 -14.63 16.15
CA GLU A 105 6.70 -14.15 15.00
C GLU A 105 5.70 -15.20 14.51
N ALA A 106 6.16 -16.43 14.24
CA ALA A 106 5.30 -17.51 13.78
C ALA A 106 4.16 -17.82 14.77
N LYS A 107 4.47 -17.78 16.08
CA LYS A 107 3.47 -17.99 17.14
C LYS A 107 2.47 -16.85 17.20
N ALA A 108 2.92 -15.60 17.09
CA ALA A 108 2.06 -14.42 17.08
C ALA A 108 1.13 -14.43 15.86
N LEU A 109 1.66 -14.67 14.66
CA LEU A 109 0.87 -14.81 13.42
C LEU A 109 -0.12 -15.97 13.51
N ARG A 110 0.22 -17.08 14.18
CA ARG A 110 -0.73 -18.18 14.43
C ARG A 110 -1.90 -17.73 15.31
N LYS A 111 -1.65 -16.90 16.34
CA LYS A 111 -2.72 -16.34 17.19
C LYS A 111 -3.60 -15.37 16.41
N LEU A 112 -3.00 -14.53 15.56
CA LEU A 112 -3.75 -13.56 14.74
C LEU A 112 -4.61 -14.22 13.66
N ARG A 113 -4.20 -15.40 13.16
CA ARG A 113 -4.98 -16.20 12.20
C ARG A 113 -6.21 -16.88 12.79
N HIS A 114 -6.38 -16.89 14.12
CA HIS A 114 -7.57 -17.49 14.73
C HIS A 114 -8.81 -16.64 14.42
N PRO A 115 -9.97 -17.24 14.04
CA PRO A 115 -11.17 -16.52 13.59
C PRO A 115 -11.57 -15.33 14.47
N SER A 116 -11.58 -15.54 15.80
CA SER A 116 -11.91 -14.51 16.80
C SER A 116 -11.07 -13.23 16.72
N ARG A 117 -9.86 -13.28 16.13
CA ARG A 117 -9.01 -12.10 15.92
C ARG A 117 -8.90 -11.70 14.45
N SER A 118 -8.93 -12.67 13.55
CA SER A 118 -8.81 -12.40 12.11
C SER A 118 -10.05 -11.76 11.50
N GLU A 119 -11.23 -11.96 12.09
CA GLU A 119 -12.51 -11.44 11.55
C GLU A 119 -12.47 -9.92 11.34
N GLN A 120 -11.87 -9.17 12.26
CA GLN A 120 -11.69 -7.72 12.16
C GLN A 120 -10.73 -7.27 11.05
N LEU A 121 -9.80 -8.14 10.62
CA LEU A 121 -8.86 -7.84 9.52
C LEU A 121 -9.34 -8.40 8.19
N ARG A 122 -10.20 -9.42 8.20
CA ARG A 122 -10.71 -10.05 7.00
C ARG A 122 -11.52 -9.10 6.14
N SER A 123 -12.26 -8.16 6.75
CA SER A 123 -13.02 -7.16 6.01
C SER A 123 -12.15 -6.18 5.21
N PHE A 124 -10.84 -6.12 5.49
CA PHE A 124 -9.88 -5.30 4.74
C PHE A 124 -9.17 -6.07 3.62
N LEU A 125 -9.36 -7.39 3.54
CA LEU A 125 -8.92 -8.17 2.39
C LEU A 125 -10.00 -8.01 1.33
N GLU A 126 -9.81 -7.06 0.42
CA GLU A 126 -10.58 -7.04 -0.82
C GLU A 126 -10.30 -8.36 -1.55
N GLU A 127 -11.35 -9.16 -1.80
CA GLU A 127 -11.25 -10.28 -2.72
C GLU A 127 -10.98 -9.67 -4.10
N GLN A 128 -9.72 -9.75 -4.54
CA GLN A 128 -9.40 -9.54 -5.95
C GLN A 128 -10.06 -10.68 -6.72
N GLU A 129 -11.26 -10.43 -7.27
CA GLU A 129 -11.81 -11.18 -8.39
C GLU A 129 -11.05 -10.87 -9.69
#